data_AF-A0A2W6W6R6-F1
#
_entry.id   AF-A0A2W6W6R6-F1
#
_cell.length_a   1.000
_cell.length_b   1.000
_cell.length_c   1.000
_cell.angle_alpha   90.00
_cell.angle_beta   90.00
_cell.angle_gamma   90.00
#
_symmetry.space_group_name_H-M   'P 1'
#
loop_
_entity.id
_entity.type
_entity.pdbx_description
1 polymer ?
#
loop_
_entity_poly.entity_id
_entity_poly.type
_entity_poly.pdbx_seq_one_letter_code
_entity_poly.pdbx_strand_id
1 'polypeptide(L)'
;MTAAAFAAPAPPHATSGRAARVLTLTRLLARPARQGRGALMLPVVAFAVTTALLLVVSGGVHMFLTDPRAAANAETYAPLSIFALVLLAVPIATLGAAAARLSARRRNERLATLRLLGATSGEVGAMTVVEAAATAAAGAIGGVVLYVALLPVVGLLPFFGGPVGAGALWTGPAIAASAVGAVILLATASA
;
A
#
# COMPACT_ATOMS: atom_id res chain seq x y z
N MET A 1 67.68 -27.82 -3.22
CA MET A 1 67.32 -26.42 -2.91
C MET A 1 65.88 -26.21 -3.34
N THR A 2 65.04 -25.99 -2.35
CA THR A 2 63.58 -26.04 -2.33
C THR A 2 62.94 -24.81 -2.97
N ALA A 3 61.99 -25.02 -3.88
CA ALA A 3 61.19 -23.96 -4.48
C ALA A 3 60.07 -23.53 -3.50
N ALA A 4 60.14 -22.29 -3.01
CA ALA A 4 59.12 -21.70 -2.16
C ALA A 4 57.89 -21.35 -3.00
N ALA A 5 56.77 -22.04 -2.78
CA ALA A 5 55.48 -21.71 -3.35
C ALA A 5 54.96 -20.39 -2.74
N PHE A 6 54.80 -19.37 -3.58
CA PHE A 6 54.21 -18.09 -3.19
C PHE A 6 52.69 -18.27 -3.05
N ALA A 7 52.19 -18.39 -1.83
CA ALA A 7 50.76 -18.41 -1.54
C ALA A 7 50.17 -17.02 -1.82
N ALA A 8 49.32 -16.92 -2.85
CA ALA A 8 48.58 -15.70 -3.14
C ALA A 8 47.57 -15.41 -2.01
N PRO A 9 47.47 -14.17 -1.50
CA PRO A 9 46.51 -13.83 -0.47
C PRO A 9 45.08 -13.90 -1.04
N ALA A 10 44.21 -14.68 -0.39
CA ALA A 10 42.78 -14.72 -0.71
C ALA A 10 42.16 -13.32 -0.47
N PRO A 11 41.42 -12.75 -1.45
CA PRO A 11 40.80 -11.46 -1.25
C PRO A 11 39.66 -11.58 -0.20
N PRO A 12 39.57 -10.65 0.77
CA PRO A 12 38.49 -10.64 1.75
C PRO A 12 37.14 -10.39 1.06
N HIS A 13 36.13 -11.20 1.40
CA HIS A 13 34.75 -11.10 0.91
C HIS A 13 34.07 -9.82 1.43
N ALA A 14 34.28 -8.70 0.74
CA ALA A 14 33.57 -7.44 0.96
C ALA A 14 32.17 -7.46 0.28
N THR A 15 31.28 -8.36 0.71
CA THR A 15 29.91 -8.48 0.15
C THR A 15 28.95 -7.42 0.68
N SER A 16 29.20 -6.86 1.87
CA SER A 16 28.34 -5.85 2.51
C SER A 16 28.36 -4.48 1.81
N GLY A 17 29.44 -4.16 1.08
CA GLY A 17 29.60 -2.88 0.40
C GLY A 17 28.92 -2.77 -0.96
N ARG A 18 28.66 -3.90 -1.64
CA ARG A 18 28.00 -3.91 -2.97
C ARG A 18 26.52 -3.59 -2.86
N ALA A 19 25.80 -4.21 -1.93
CA ALA A 19 24.37 -3.99 -1.77
C ALA A 19 24.06 -2.52 -1.46
N ALA A 20 24.82 -1.90 -0.53
CA ALA A 20 24.68 -0.48 -0.21
C ALA A 20 25.03 0.43 -1.39
N ARG A 21 26.06 0.09 -2.18
CA ARG A 21 26.43 0.84 -3.39
C ARG A 21 25.38 0.72 -4.48
N VAL A 22 24.84 -0.48 -4.71
CA VAL A 22 23.74 -0.70 -5.65
C VAL A 22 22.51 0.07 -5.20
N LEU A 23 22.15 0.02 -3.92
CA LEU A 23 21.03 0.80 -3.39
C LEU A 23 21.22 2.32 -3.60
N THR A 24 22.44 2.81 -3.38
CA THR A 24 22.79 4.23 -3.54
C THR A 24 22.81 4.65 -5.01
N LEU A 25 23.35 3.81 -5.89
CA LEU A 25 23.39 4.05 -7.34
C LEU A 25 22.00 3.92 -7.97
N THR A 26 21.19 2.96 -7.54
CA THR A 26 19.77 2.86 -7.91
C THR A 26 19.00 4.08 -7.44
N ARG A 27 19.28 4.60 -6.23
CA ARG A 27 18.68 5.84 -5.72
C ARG A 27 19.12 7.09 -6.50
N LEU A 28 20.37 7.13 -6.97
CA LEU A 28 20.91 8.22 -7.79
C LEU A 28 20.44 8.17 -9.25
N LEU A 29 20.31 6.98 -9.85
CA LEU A 29 19.79 6.77 -11.21
C LEU A 29 18.26 6.84 -11.26
N ALA A 30 17.58 6.60 -10.15
CA ALA A 30 16.16 6.88 -10.00
C ALA A 30 15.86 8.40 -9.90
N ARG A 31 16.87 9.28 -9.98
CA ARG A 31 16.64 10.72 -10.10
C ARG A 31 15.72 10.98 -11.30
N PRO A 32 14.62 11.72 -11.13
CA PRO A 32 13.57 11.80 -12.12
C PRO A 32 14.05 12.68 -13.28
N ALA A 33 14.51 12.05 -14.36
CA ALA A 33 14.65 12.73 -15.64
C ALA A 33 13.25 13.07 -16.15
N ARG A 34 12.83 14.33 -15.94
CA ARG A 34 11.75 15.05 -16.66
C ARG A 34 10.39 14.37 -16.86
N GLN A 35 10.02 13.35 -16.08
CA GLN A 35 8.68 12.74 -16.09
C GLN A 35 7.85 13.27 -14.92
N GLY A 36 6.75 13.95 -15.24
CA GLY A 36 5.99 14.82 -14.31
C GLY A 36 5.52 14.11 -13.04
N ARG A 37 5.60 14.82 -11.90
CA ARG A 37 5.18 14.36 -10.55
C ARG A 37 3.84 13.60 -10.54
N GLY A 38 2.89 13.96 -11.40
CA GLY A 38 1.59 13.27 -11.52
C GLY A 38 1.70 11.78 -11.84
N ALA A 39 2.73 11.36 -12.58
CA ALA A 39 3.03 9.96 -12.85
C ALA A 39 3.31 9.13 -11.60
N LEU A 40 3.97 9.75 -10.62
CA LEU A 40 4.38 9.14 -9.35
C LEU A 40 3.27 9.26 -8.31
N MET A 41 2.47 10.33 -8.37
CA MET A 41 1.42 10.59 -7.38
C MET A 41 0.13 9.79 -7.66
N LEU A 42 -0.18 9.47 -8.92
CA LEU A 42 -1.48 8.85 -9.25
C LEU A 42 -1.72 7.50 -8.55
N PRO A 43 -0.78 6.52 -8.52
CA PRO A 43 -0.98 5.29 -7.77
C PRO A 43 -1.08 5.51 -6.26
N VAL A 44 -0.27 6.42 -5.71
CA VAL A 44 -0.26 6.75 -4.28
C VAL A 44 -1.62 7.32 -3.86
N VAL A 45 -2.17 8.25 -4.65
CA VAL A 45 -3.49 8.84 -4.41
C VAL A 45 -4.58 7.78 -4.53
N ALA A 46 -4.51 6.90 -5.53
CA ALA A 46 -5.47 5.81 -5.66
C ALA A 46 -5.47 4.89 -4.43
N PHE A 47 -4.30 4.47 -3.95
CA PHE A 47 -4.21 3.66 -2.72
C PHE A 47 -4.67 4.42 -1.47
N ALA A 48 -4.41 5.73 -1.38
CA ALA A 48 -4.89 6.56 -0.28
C ALA A 48 -6.41 6.64 -0.25
N VAL A 49 -7.05 6.91 -1.40
CA VAL A 49 -8.52 6.96 -1.52
C VAL A 49 -9.12 5.59 -1.20
N THR A 50 -8.58 4.51 -1.77
CA THR A 50 -9.01 3.13 -1.50
C THR A 50 -8.96 2.80 -0.01
N THR A 51 -7.86 3.14 0.67
CA THR A 51 -7.70 2.87 2.10
C THR A 51 -8.64 3.72 2.94
N ALA A 52 -8.82 5.01 2.60
CA ALA A 52 -9.74 5.88 3.30
C ALA A 52 -11.20 5.39 3.18
N LEU A 53 -11.62 5.00 1.97
CA LEU A 53 -12.97 4.46 1.74
C LEU A 53 -13.19 3.15 2.50
N LEU A 54 -12.20 2.24 2.47
CA LEU A 54 -12.25 1.00 3.23
C LEU A 54 -12.45 1.29 4.72
N LEU A 55 -11.68 2.22 5.29
CA LEU A 55 -11.77 2.56 6.71
C LEU A 55 -13.05 3.28 7.10
N VAL A 56 -13.56 4.19 6.26
CA VAL A 56 -14.86 4.86 6.51
C VAL A 56 -15.98 3.82 6.54
N VAL A 57 -16.02 2.91 5.57
CA VAL A 57 -17.08 1.90 5.49
C VAL A 57 -16.93 0.86 6.60
N SER A 58 -15.71 0.38 6.88
CA SER A 58 -15.45 -0.50 8.01
C SER A 58 -15.78 0.17 9.35
N GLY A 59 -15.57 1.48 9.50
CA GLY A 59 -15.99 2.26 10.66
C GLY A 59 -17.50 2.32 10.81
N GLY A 60 -18.23 2.52 9.72
CA GLY A 60 -19.69 2.43 9.74
C GLY A 60 -20.19 1.04 10.13
N VAL A 61 -19.59 -0.03 9.59
CA VAL A 61 -19.94 -1.41 9.98
C VAL A 61 -19.67 -1.64 11.47
N HIS A 62 -18.48 -1.28 11.95
CA HIS A 62 -18.13 -1.41 13.36
C HIS A 62 -19.11 -0.64 14.26
N MET A 63 -19.45 0.60 13.88
CA MET A 63 -20.43 1.44 14.57
C MET A 63 -21.79 0.76 14.66
N PHE A 64 -22.36 0.28 13.55
CA PHE A 64 -23.68 -0.37 13.57
C PHE A 64 -23.72 -1.68 14.35
N LEU A 65 -22.59 -2.37 14.46
CA LEU A 65 -22.50 -3.63 15.20
C LEU A 65 -22.25 -3.45 16.71
N THR A 66 -21.70 -2.31 17.12
CA THR A 66 -21.21 -2.12 18.50
C THR A 66 -21.88 -0.97 19.25
N ASP A 67 -22.43 0.03 18.55
CA ASP A 67 -23.08 1.17 19.21
C ASP A 67 -24.46 0.74 19.74
N PRO A 68 -24.73 0.87 21.06
CA PRO A 68 -26.02 0.52 21.65
C PRO A 68 -27.20 1.28 21.01
N ARG A 69 -26.98 2.47 20.46
CA ARG A 69 -28.00 3.28 19.78
C ARG A 69 -28.53 2.60 18.51
N ALA A 70 -27.74 1.70 17.91
CA ALA A 70 -28.14 0.94 16.74
C ALA A 70 -29.11 -0.21 17.06
N ALA A 71 -29.23 -0.63 18.32
CA ALA A 71 -30.01 -1.81 18.72
C ALA A 71 -31.46 -1.78 18.23
N ALA A 72 -32.11 -0.61 18.25
CA ALA A 72 -33.49 -0.45 17.80
C ALA A 72 -33.71 -0.77 16.31
N ASN A 73 -32.66 -0.67 15.48
CA ASN A 73 -32.70 -0.91 14.04
C ASN A 73 -31.64 -1.93 13.59
N ALA A 74 -31.13 -2.76 14.52
CA ALA A 74 -30.00 -3.64 14.27
C ALA A 74 -30.27 -4.63 13.13
N GLU A 75 -31.50 -5.15 13.05
CA GLU A 75 -31.95 -6.06 11.98
C GLU A 75 -31.90 -5.44 10.58
N THR A 76 -31.89 -4.10 10.49
CA THR A 76 -31.78 -3.38 9.21
C THR A 76 -30.36 -2.86 8.97
N TYR A 77 -29.75 -2.19 9.96
CA TYR A 77 -28.46 -1.53 9.77
C TYR A 77 -27.27 -2.49 9.66
N ALA A 78 -27.25 -3.56 10.48
CA ALA A 78 -26.16 -4.52 10.45
C ALA A 78 -26.03 -5.22 9.08
N PRO A 79 -27.07 -5.87 8.51
CA PRO A 79 -26.92 -6.55 7.23
C PRO A 79 -26.63 -5.59 6.07
N LEU A 80 -27.26 -4.41 6.04
CA LEU A 80 -27.02 -3.43 4.98
C LEU A 80 -25.59 -2.88 4.99
N SER A 81 -25.03 -2.63 6.18
CA SER A 81 -23.65 -2.14 6.30
C SER A 81 -22.63 -3.22 5.90
N ILE A 82 -22.84 -4.47 6.31
CA ILE A 82 -22.01 -5.60 5.88
C ILE A 82 -22.11 -5.77 4.36
N PHE A 83 -23.32 -5.68 3.80
CA PHE A 83 -23.53 -5.74 2.36
C PHE A 83 -22.80 -4.61 1.63
N ALA A 84 -22.83 -3.38 2.16
CA ALA A 84 -22.08 -2.25 1.61
C ALA A 84 -20.56 -2.50 1.64
N LEU A 85 -20.03 -3.07 2.72
CA LEU A 85 -18.61 -3.46 2.81
C LEU A 85 -18.23 -4.55 1.81
N VAL A 86 -19.09 -5.54 1.60
CA VAL A 86 -18.90 -6.60 0.60
C VAL A 86 -18.92 -6.02 -0.82
N LEU A 87 -19.89 -5.15 -1.13
CA LEU A 87 -19.96 -4.46 -2.42
C LEU A 87 -18.73 -3.58 -2.67
N LEU A 88 -18.15 -3.00 -1.62
CA LEU A 88 -16.94 -2.20 -1.71
C LEU A 88 -15.70 -3.01 -2.11
N ALA A 89 -15.69 -4.34 -1.90
CA ALA A 89 -14.55 -5.18 -2.28
C ALA A 89 -14.26 -5.12 -3.78
N VAL A 90 -15.31 -5.07 -4.62
CA VAL A 90 -15.20 -5.01 -6.09
C VAL A 90 -14.48 -3.75 -6.58
N PRO A 91 -14.91 -2.52 -6.23
CA PRO A 91 -14.22 -1.31 -6.65
C PRO A 91 -12.82 -1.19 -6.03
N ILE A 92 -12.60 -1.66 -4.80
CA ILE A 92 -11.26 -1.70 -4.18
C ILE A 92 -10.31 -2.57 -4.99
N ALA A 93 -10.72 -3.79 -5.34
CA ALA A 93 -9.92 -4.70 -6.16
C ALA A 93 -9.63 -4.08 -7.55
N THR A 94 -10.62 -3.44 -8.15
CA THR A 94 -10.50 -2.80 -9.47
C THR A 94 -9.53 -1.62 -9.45
N LEU A 95 -9.67 -0.71 -8.49
CA LEU A 95 -8.80 0.46 -8.30
C LEU A 95 -7.37 0.04 -7.91
N GLY A 96 -7.24 -0.91 -6.99
CA GLY A 96 -5.94 -1.45 -6.56
C GLY A 96 -5.18 -2.09 -7.72
N ALA A 97 -5.85 -2.93 -8.51
CA ALA A 97 -5.25 -3.55 -9.68
C ALA A 97 -4.90 -2.50 -10.77
N ALA A 98 -5.73 -1.47 -10.96
CA ALA A 98 -5.42 -0.38 -11.90
C ALA A 98 -4.18 0.42 -11.45
N ALA A 99 -4.09 0.75 -10.15
CA ALA A 99 -2.94 1.44 -9.57
C ALA A 99 -1.65 0.60 -9.65
N ALA A 100 -1.74 -0.72 -9.38
CA ALA A 100 -0.63 -1.65 -9.52
C ALA A 100 -0.14 -1.75 -10.97
N ARG A 101 -1.05 -1.95 -11.94
CA ARG A 101 -0.71 -1.98 -13.38
C ARG A 101 -0.07 -0.68 -13.86
N LEU A 102 -0.55 0.47 -13.40
CA LEU A 102 0.04 1.77 -13.73
C LEU A 102 1.47 1.89 -13.18
N SER A 103 1.71 1.38 -11.97
CA SER A 103 3.03 1.33 -11.33
C SER A 103 3.98 0.41 -12.09
N ALA A 104 3.51 -0.78 -12.50
CA ALA A 104 4.29 -1.78 -13.21
C ALA A 104 4.70 -1.34 -14.63
N ARG A 105 3.79 -0.74 -15.41
CA ARG A 105 4.08 -0.31 -16.80
C ARG A 105 5.30 0.60 -16.91
N ARG A 106 5.49 1.51 -15.95
CA ARG A 106 6.62 2.47 -15.93
C ARG A 106 7.94 1.81 -15.48
N ARG A 107 7.87 0.78 -14.65
CA ARG A 107 9.04 0.04 -14.16
C ARG A 107 9.59 -0.89 -15.21
N ASN A 108 8.72 -1.47 -16.04
CA ASN A 108 9.12 -2.36 -17.13
C ASN A 108 10.15 -1.73 -18.08
N GLU A 109 10.08 -0.43 -18.36
CA GLU A 109 11.09 0.29 -19.16
C GLU A 109 12.48 0.26 -18.50
N ARG A 110 12.55 0.48 -17.18
CA ARG A 110 13.82 0.44 -16.42
C ARG A 110 14.35 -1.00 -16.25
N LEU A 111 13.44 -1.95 -16.06
CA LEU A 111 13.76 -3.37 -15.88
C LEU A 111 14.24 -4.01 -17.19
N ALA A 112 13.77 -3.54 -18.35
CA ALA A 112 14.29 -3.96 -19.65
C ALA A 112 15.79 -3.62 -19.79
N THR A 113 16.20 -2.41 -19.40
CA THR A 113 17.63 -2.05 -19.38
C THR A 113 18.42 -2.91 -18.40
N LEU A 114 17.88 -3.20 -17.21
CA LEU A 114 18.56 -4.07 -16.23
C LEU A 114 18.70 -5.52 -16.72
N ARG A 115 17.68 -6.05 -17.40
CA ARG A 115 17.77 -7.37 -18.05
C ARG A 115 18.80 -7.40 -19.17
N LEU A 116 18.93 -6.32 -19.94
CA LEU A 116 19.99 -6.17 -20.94
C LEU A 116 21.40 -6.09 -20.30
N LEU A 117 21.49 -5.64 -19.05
CA LEU A 117 22.71 -5.65 -18.24
C LEU A 117 22.93 -6.99 -17.50
N GLY A 118 22.10 -8.00 -17.76
CA GLY A 118 22.25 -9.35 -17.22
C GLY A 118 21.49 -9.64 -15.92
N ALA A 119 20.58 -8.76 -15.47
CA ALA A 119 19.76 -9.03 -14.29
C ALA A 119 18.83 -10.23 -14.50
N THR A 120 18.72 -11.09 -13.49
CA THR A 120 17.89 -12.30 -13.55
C THR A 120 16.40 -11.97 -13.42
N SER A 121 15.53 -12.83 -13.97
CA SER A 121 14.07 -12.65 -13.87
C SER A 121 13.56 -12.62 -12.42
N GLY A 122 14.22 -13.33 -11.51
CA GLY A 122 13.88 -13.35 -10.09
C GLY A 122 14.19 -12.02 -9.38
N GLU A 123 15.35 -11.42 -9.67
CA GLU A 123 15.72 -10.11 -9.12
C GLU A 123 14.77 -9.01 -9.59
N VAL A 124 14.34 -9.07 -10.85
CA VAL A 124 13.36 -8.16 -11.43
C VAL A 124 12.00 -8.28 -10.74
N GLY A 125 11.51 -9.51 -10.50
CA GLY A 125 10.25 -9.75 -9.81
C GLY A 125 10.29 -9.33 -8.33
N ALA A 126 11.39 -9.59 -7.62
CA ALA A 126 11.54 -9.13 -6.24
C ALA A 126 11.50 -7.59 -6.15
N MET A 127 12.12 -6.91 -7.12
CA MET A 127 12.12 -5.46 -7.20
C MET A 127 10.71 -4.90 -7.49
N THR A 128 9.92 -5.53 -8.36
CA THR A 128 8.55 -5.07 -8.64
C THR A 128 7.65 -5.17 -7.41
N VAL A 129 7.72 -6.28 -6.68
CA VAL A 129 6.94 -6.52 -5.46
C VAL A 129 7.31 -5.51 -4.37
N VAL A 130 8.61 -5.31 -4.08
CA VAL A 130 9.06 -4.36 -3.06
C VAL A 130 8.62 -2.94 -3.37
N GLU A 131 8.77 -2.51 -4.63
CA GLU A 131 8.38 -1.16 -4.99
C GLU A 131 6.84 -1.00 -5.01
N ALA A 132 6.07 -2.05 -5.35
CA ALA A 132 4.61 -2.04 -5.28
C ALA A 132 4.14 -1.93 -3.82
N ALA A 133 4.74 -2.73 -2.93
CA ALA A 133 4.51 -2.68 -1.50
C ALA A 133 4.80 -1.28 -0.93
N ALA A 134 5.94 -0.67 -1.29
CA ALA A 134 6.30 0.66 -0.82
C ALA A 134 5.32 1.75 -1.29
N THR A 135 4.86 1.65 -2.54
CA THR A 135 3.89 2.62 -3.12
C THR A 135 2.51 2.47 -2.45
N ALA A 136 2.07 1.23 -2.24
CA ALA A 136 0.83 0.92 -1.55
C ALA A 136 0.89 1.33 -0.08
N ALA A 137 2.00 1.08 0.61
CA ALA A 137 2.19 1.50 2.00
C ALA A 137 2.14 3.03 2.14
N ALA A 138 2.83 3.77 1.27
CA ALA A 138 2.78 5.23 1.28
C ALA A 138 1.36 5.76 1.05
N GLY A 139 0.65 5.20 0.06
CA GLY A 139 -0.74 5.55 -0.20
C GLY A 139 -1.65 5.19 0.97
N ALA A 140 -1.54 3.98 1.51
CA ALA A 140 -2.38 3.50 2.59
C ALA A 140 -2.21 4.31 3.88
N ILE A 141 -0.97 4.67 4.24
CA ILE A 141 -0.71 5.58 5.36
C ILE A 141 -1.36 6.94 5.11
N GLY A 142 -1.22 7.50 3.91
CA GLY A 142 -1.92 8.72 3.52
C GLY A 142 -3.45 8.59 3.59
N GLY A 143 -3.97 7.40 3.27
CA GLY A 143 -5.39 7.07 3.37
C GLY A 143 -5.89 6.98 4.82
N VAL A 144 -5.08 6.48 5.75
CA VAL A 144 -5.38 6.52 7.19
C VAL A 144 -5.47 7.97 7.67
N VAL A 145 -4.53 8.82 7.26
CA VAL A 145 -4.55 10.26 7.59
C VAL A 145 -5.81 10.91 7.03
N LEU A 146 -6.14 10.62 5.76
CA LEU A 146 -7.36 11.11 5.12
C LEU A 146 -8.63 10.62 5.83
N TYR A 147 -8.68 9.35 6.23
CA TYR A 147 -9.78 8.79 7.02
C TYR A 147 -9.96 9.55 8.34
N VAL A 148 -8.90 9.76 9.11
CA VAL A 148 -8.96 10.54 10.36
C VAL A 148 -9.46 11.95 10.12
N ALA A 149 -9.00 12.60 9.03
CA ALA A 149 -9.48 13.93 8.65
C ALA A 149 -10.96 13.95 8.22
N LEU A 150 -11.49 12.84 7.69
CA LEU A 150 -12.88 12.69 7.27
C LEU A 150 -13.83 12.37 8.44
N LEU A 151 -13.35 11.81 9.54
CA LEU A 151 -14.17 11.47 10.72
C LEU A 151 -15.11 12.60 11.20
N PRO A 152 -14.68 13.87 11.37
CA PRO A 152 -15.58 14.93 11.79
C PRO A 152 -16.68 15.22 10.77
N VAL A 153 -16.40 15.07 9.47
CA VAL A 153 -17.37 15.31 8.39
C VAL A 153 -18.36 14.17 8.29
N VAL A 154 -17.88 12.93 8.24
CA VAL A 154 -18.74 11.73 8.17
C VAL A 154 -19.53 11.55 9.47
N GLY A 155 -18.98 11.97 10.61
CA GLY A 155 -19.66 11.97 11.90
C GLY A 155 -20.88 12.90 11.98
N LEU A 156 -21.05 13.82 11.03
CA LEU A 156 -22.26 14.66 10.93
C LEU A 156 -23.45 13.93 10.32
N LEU A 157 -23.25 12.74 9.75
CA LEU A 157 -24.34 11.97 9.16
C LEU A 157 -25.42 11.68 10.21
N PRO A 158 -26.70 11.91 9.90
CA PRO A 158 -27.78 11.71 10.85
C PRO A 158 -28.13 10.23 10.96
N PHE A 159 -27.83 9.62 12.10
CA PHE A 159 -28.25 8.28 12.49
C PHE A 159 -28.76 8.30 13.94
N PHE A 160 -29.68 7.39 14.28
CA PHE A 160 -30.21 7.30 15.65
C PHE A 160 -30.89 8.59 16.15
N GLY A 161 -31.43 9.41 15.25
CA GLY A 161 -32.09 10.69 15.60
C GLY A 161 -31.15 11.89 15.76
N GLY A 162 -29.86 11.77 15.44
CA GLY A 162 -28.91 12.90 15.49
C GLY A 162 -27.58 12.59 14.79
N PRO A 163 -26.57 13.48 14.90
CA PRO A 163 -25.24 13.19 14.39
C PRO A 163 -24.59 12.02 15.12
N VAL A 164 -23.99 11.07 14.39
CA VAL A 164 -23.31 9.90 15.00
C VAL A 164 -22.05 10.27 15.78
N GLY A 165 -21.35 11.32 15.33
CA GLY A 165 -20.11 11.80 15.92
C GLY A 165 -18.86 11.02 15.46
N ALA A 166 -17.72 11.70 15.46
CA ALA A 166 -16.44 11.15 15.00
C ALA A 166 -15.97 9.92 15.80
N GLY A 167 -16.27 9.87 17.10
CA GLY A 167 -15.88 8.77 17.97
C GLY A 167 -16.58 7.44 17.62
N ALA A 168 -17.83 7.49 17.16
CA ALA A 168 -18.59 6.30 16.80
C ALA A 168 -18.03 5.63 15.53
N LEU A 169 -17.47 6.43 14.61
CA LEU A 169 -16.87 5.97 13.35
C LEU A 169 -15.40 5.58 13.48
N TRP A 170 -14.78 5.79 14.64
CA TRP A 170 -13.39 5.42 14.87
C TRP A 170 -13.24 3.91 14.98
N THR A 171 -12.45 3.33 14.07
CA THR A 171 -12.23 1.90 13.95
C THR A 171 -11.17 1.35 14.92
N GLY A 172 -10.43 2.23 15.59
CA GLY A 172 -9.28 1.85 16.40
C GLY A 172 -8.06 1.45 15.56
N PRO A 173 -6.90 1.31 16.21
CA PRO A 173 -5.62 1.06 15.52
C PRO A 173 -5.55 -0.32 14.87
N ALA A 174 -6.26 -1.33 15.41
CA ALA A 174 -6.19 -2.70 14.89
C ALA A 174 -6.81 -2.82 13.50
N ILE A 175 -8.01 -2.28 13.29
CA ILE A 175 -8.69 -2.28 11.99
C ILE A 175 -7.96 -1.37 10.99
N ALA A 176 -7.44 -0.23 11.47
CA ALA A 176 -6.58 0.63 10.65
C ALA A 176 -5.35 -0.11 10.13
N ALA A 177 -4.65 -0.85 11.01
CA ALA A 177 -3.49 -1.65 10.62
C ALA A 177 -3.88 -2.80 9.67
N SER A 178 -5.01 -3.47 9.89
CA SER A 178 -5.46 -4.54 9.00
C SER A 178 -5.83 -4.03 7.62
N ALA A 179 -6.43 -2.84 7.51
CA ALA A 179 -6.73 -2.22 6.21
C ALA A 179 -5.46 -1.87 5.43
N VAL A 180 -4.45 -1.31 6.10
CA VAL A 180 -3.13 -1.06 5.50
C VAL A 180 -2.50 -2.36 5.02
N GLY A 181 -2.53 -3.40 5.87
CA GLY A 181 -2.06 -4.74 5.52
C GLY A 181 -2.78 -5.30 4.28
N ALA A 182 -4.10 -5.22 4.24
CA ALA A 182 -4.91 -5.70 3.13
C ALA A 182 -4.57 -4.97 1.80
N VAL A 183 -4.38 -3.66 1.84
CA VAL A 183 -4.02 -2.86 0.65
C VAL A 183 -2.61 -3.18 0.16
N ILE A 184 -1.65 -3.36 1.07
CA ILE A 184 -0.29 -3.79 0.72
C ILE A 184 -0.34 -5.19 0.09
N LEU A 185 -1.05 -6.13 0.72
CA LEU A 185 -1.20 -7.49 0.21
C LEU A 185 -1.82 -7.50 -1.20
N LEU A 186 -2.89 -6.74 -1.41
CA LEU A 186 -3.53 -6.60 -2.72
C LEU A 186 -2.56 -6.06 -3.77
N ALA A 187 -1.76 -5.05 -3.42
CA ALA A 187 -0.79 -4.47 -4.33
C ALA A 187 0.35 -5.44 -4.67
N THR A 188 0.87 -6.18 -3.68
CA THR A 188 1.91 -7.18 -3.89
C THR A 188 1.43 -8.39 -4.67
N ALA A 189 0.18 -8.82 -4.48
CA ALA A 189 -0.43 -9.90 -5.24
C ALA A 189 -0.72 -9.52 -6.70
N SER A 190 -0.79 -8.22 -7.01
CA SER A 190 -1.08 -7.68 -8.34
C SER A 190 0.18 -7.24 -9.11
N ALA A 191 1.37 -7.40 -8.52
CA ALA A 191 2.66 -6.96 -9.05
C ALA A 191 3.40 -8.07 -9.80
#